data_AF-A0A5D2A996-F1
#
_entry.id   AF-A0A5D2A996-F1
#
_cell.length_a   1.000
_cell.length_b   1.000
_cell.length_c   1.000
_cell.angle_alpha   90.00
_cell.angle_beta   90.00
_cell.angle_gamma   90.00
#
_symmetry.space_group_name_H-M   'P 1'
#
loop_
_entity.id
_entity.type
_entity.pdbx_description
1 polymer ?
#
loop_
_entity_poly.entity_id
_entity_poly.type
_entity_poly.pdbx_seq_one_letter_code
_entity_poly.pdbx_strand_id
1 'polypeptide(L)'
;MNIGAERRGFSRLSVLFRSCPHFHAPSNCNRKTGSALESYEAVLPDTVFEAVVRILYDMQLKQVLANGKKGALNVGAVLILPERFELAPPDRISPKMKEKISNLSFQNYRPTKKNILVIGPVPGKKYSEITFPILSPDPASNKDVHFLKYPIYVGGNRGRGQIYPDGNKSNNTVYNATAAGIVSKIIRKEKEGYEITITDALDGHQVVDIIPPGPELLVSEGESIKLDQPLFLLITYIY
;
A
#
# COMPACT_ATOMS: atom_id res chain seq x y z
N MET A 1 10.36 41.31 -36.78
CA MET A 1 11.69 41.32 -36.11
C MET A 1 11.91 39.94 -35.51
N ASN A 2 12.80 39.16 -36.12
CA ASN A 2 13.31 37.92 -35.54
C ASN A 2 14.16 38.27 -34.33
N ILE A 3 13.78 37.80 -33.15
CA ILE A 3 14.68 37.72 -32.00
C ILE A 3 14.92 36.23 -31.78
N GLY A 4 16.10 35.77 -32.20
CA GLY A 4 16.54 34.39 -32.04
C GLY A 4 16.60 34.01 -30.58
N ALA A 5 15.81 33.00 -30.19
CA ALA A 5 15.94 32.35 -28.90
C ALA A 5 17.20 31.47 -28.94
N GLU A 6 18.28 32.01 -28.36
CA GLU A 6 19.52 31.32 -28.06
C GLU A 6 19.23 30.03 -27.27
N ARG A 7 19.37 28.87 -27.92
CA ARG A 7 19.37 27.56 -27.23
C ARG A 7 20.65 27.43 -26.40
N ARG A 8 20.67 28.04 -25.22
CA ARG A 8 21.61 27.63 -24.17
C ARG A 8 21.16 26.28 -23.63
N GLY A 9 21.86 25.23 -24.01
CA GLY A 9 21.64 23.86 -23.54
C GLY A 9 21.91 23.75 -22.05
N PHE A 10 20.88 23.96 -21.22
CA PHE A 10 20.91 23.55 -19.83
C PHE A 10 20.78 22.03 -19.80
N SER A 11 21.84 21.33 -19.39
CA SER A 11 21.80 19.89 -19.13
C SER A 11 20.81 19.60 -18.00
N ARG A 12 19.79 18.78 -18.26
CA ARG A 12 18.72 18.43 -17.30
C ARG A 12 18.67 16.93 -17.07
N LEU A 13 18.34 16.51 -15.87
CA LEU A 13 18.03 15.12 -15.53
C LEU A 13 16.57 14.86 -15.92
N SER A 14 16.32 13.93 -16.83
CA SER A 14 14.96 13.55 -17.20
C SER A 14 14.48 12.39 -16.34
N VAL A 15 13.21 12.39 -15.97
CA VAL A 15 12.64 11.37 -15.09
C VAL A 15 11.46 10.69 -15.79
N LEU A 16 11.49 9.36 -15.85
CA LEU A 16 10.43 8.53 -16.42
C LEU A 16 9.67 7.81 -15.30
N PHE A 17 8.37 8.07 -15.21
CA PHE A 17 7.54 7.49 -14.15
C PHE A 17 6.99 6.13 -14.55
N ARG A 18 7.15 5.14 -13.66
CA ARG A 18 6.52 3.82 -13.80
C ARG A 18 5.77 3.49 -12.51
N SER A 19 4.45 3.45 -12.59
CA SER A 19 3.66 2.80 -11.54
C SER A 19 3.90 1.30 -11.62
N CYS A 20 4.34 0.68 -10.52
CA CYS A 20 4.57 -0.75 -10.46
C CYS A 20 3.30 -1.45 -9.96
N PRO A 21 2.54 -2.16 -10.79
CA PRO A 21 1.44 -2.99 -10.31
C PRO A 21 1.92 -4.22 -9.52
N HIS A 22 3.23 -4.51 -9.48
CA HIS A 22 3.85 -5.74 -8.93
C HIS A 22 5.03 -5.43 -7.98
N PHE A 23 4.86 -4.50 -7.04
CA PHE A 23 5.88 -4.31 -6.01
C PHE A 23 5.81 -5.47 -4.99
N HIS A 24 6.75 -6.41 -5.08
CA HIS A 24 6.72 -7.74 -4.42
C HIS A 24 6.68 -7.69 -2.88
N ALA A 25 7.23 -6.66 -2.24
CA ALA A 25 7.28 -6.58 -0.79
C ALA A 25 5.90 -6.32 -0.14
N PRO A 26 5.12 -5.30 -0.53
CA PRO A 26 3.75 -5.12 -0.05
C PRO A 26 2.72 -6.03 -0.75
N SER A 27 2.98 -6.52 -1.97
CA SER A 27 2.01 -7.33 -2.72
C SER A 27 1.83 -8.76 -2.20
N ASN A 28 2.83 -9.32 -1.51
CA ASN A 28 2.67 -10.64 -0.89
C ASN A 28 1.60 -10.64 0.22
N CYS A 29 1.35 -9.47 0.83
CA CYS A 29 0.37 -9.32 1.91
C CYS A 29 -0.90 -8.56 1.50
N ASN A 30 -0.90 -7.83 0.37
CA ASN A 30 -2.00 -6.95 -0.06
C ASN A 30 -2.44 -7.23 -1.50
N ARG A 31 -3.77 -7.28 -1.74
CA ARG A 31 -4.37 -7.29 -3.09
C ARG A 31 -4.02 -6.01 -3.86
N LYS A 32 -3.88 -6.10 -5.20
CA LYS A 32 -3.49 -4.97 -6.09
C LYS A 32 -4.31 -3.70 -5.82
N THR A 33 -3.60 -2.60 -5.54
CA THR A 33 -4.16 -1.26 -5.34
C THR A 33 -3.63 -0.31 -6.41
N GLY A 34 -4.51 0.53 -6.97
CA GLY A 34 -4.11 1.56 -7.94
C GLY A 34 -3.36 2.70 -7.24
N SER A 35 -2.19 3.06 -7.76
CA SER A 35 -1.46 4.27 -7.36
C SER A 35 -0.99 5.01 -8.60
N ALA A 36 -1.06 6.35 -8.55
CA ALA A 36 -0.59 7.24 -9.59
C ALA A 36 0.52 8.13 -9.04
N LEU A 37 1.47 8.51 -9.89
CA LEU A 37 2.59 9.37 -9.55
C LEU A 37 2.60 10.56 -10.49
N GLU A 38 2.67 11.75 -9.93
CA GLU A 38 2.77 13.01 -10.65
C GLU A 38 4.05 13.74 -10.20
N SER A 39 4.89 14.14 -11.14
CA SER A 39 6.11 14.91 -10.87
C SER A 39 6.64 15.54 -12.17
N TYR A 40 7.75 16.26 -12.10
CA TYR A 40 8.34 16.99 -13.22
C TYR A 40 8.98 16.06 -14.26
N GLU A 41 8.78 16.35 -15.55
CA GLU A 41 9.38 15.60 -16.66
C GLU A 41 10.92 15.70 -16.69
N ALA A 42 11.45 16.84 -16.22
CA ALA A 42 12.88 17.07 -16.10
C ALA A 42 13.19 17.99 -14.91
N VAL A 43 14.32 17.73 -14.25
CA VAL A 43 14.80 18.48 -13.08
C VAL A 43 16.25 18.93 -13.31
N LEU A 44 16.62 20.05 -12.69
CA LEU A 44 18.01 20.52 -12.70
C LEU A 44 18.85 19.73 -11.67
N PRO A 45 20.18 19.67 -11.83
CA PRO A 45 21.10 19.18 -10.79
C PRO A 45 20.97 19.95 -9.47
N ASP A 46 21.30 19.30 -8.34
CA ASP A 46 21.28 19.87 -6.98
C ASP A 46 20.04 20.73 -6.68
N THR A 47 18.87 20.23 -7.08
CA THR A 47 17.60 20.96 -6.99
C THR A 47 16.56 20.12 -6.26
N VAL A 48 15.85 20.75 -5.33
CA VAL A 48 14.72 20.13 -4.64
C VAL A 48 13.48 20.23 -5.53
N PHE A 49 12.82 19.09 -5.75
CA PHE A 49 11.57 19.01 -6.51
C PHE A 49 10.52 18.14 -5.79
N GLU A 50 9.25 18.32 -6.16
CA GLU A 50 8.14 17.56 -5.61
C GLU A 50 7.87 16.29 -6.44
N ALA A 51 7.75 15.14 -5.77
CA ALA A 51 7.15 13.94 -6.34
C ALA A 51 5.86 13.61 -5.59
N VAL A 52 4.71 13.71 -6.25
CA VAL A 52 3.38 13.56 -5.63
C VAL A 52 2.84 12.16 -5.92
N VAL A 53 2.74 11.35 -4.88
CA VAL A 53 2.14 10.02 -4.94
C VAL A 53 0.65 10.13 -4.57
N ARG A 54 -0.22 9.70 -5.49
CA ARG A 54 -1.67 9.66 -5.30
C ARG A 54 -2.12 8.22 -5.07
N ILE A 55 -2.74 7.95 -3.93
CA ILE A 55 -3.30 6.63 -3.58
C ILE A 55 -4.82 6.74 -3.70
N LEU A 56 -5.35 6.31 -4.84
CA LEU A 56 -6.76 6.50 -5.18
C LEU A 56 -7.62 5.44 -4.50
N TYR A 57 -8.68 5.87 -3.81
CA TYR A 57 -9.72 5.02 -3.25
C TYR A 57 -10.97 5.81 -2.89
N ASP A 58 -12.10 5.12 -2.76
CA ASP A 58 -13.32 5.74 -2.25
C ASP A 58 -13.22 5.97 -0.73
N MET A 59 -13.27 7.23 -0.31
CA MET A 59 -13.12 7.64 1.08
C MET A 59 -14.33 7.31 1.97
N GLN A 60 -15.46 6.90 1.39
CA GLN A 60 -16.62 6.39 2.13
C GLN A 60 -16.39 4.95 2.61
N LEU A 61 -15.52 4.21 1.93
CA LEU A 61 -15.21 2.84 2.29
C LEU A 61 -14.61 2.75 3.69
N LYS A 62 -15.05 1.71 4.40
CA LYS A 62 -14.51 1.29 5.68
C LYS A 62 -13.87 -0.09 5.55
N GLN A 63 -12.93 -0.37 6.44
CA GLN A 63 -12.26 -1.66 6.55
C GLN A 63 -12.49 -2.26 7.93
N VAL A 64 -12.34 -3.58 8.03
CA VAL A 64 -12.29 -4.28 9.31
C VAL A 64 -10.98 -3.97 10.04
N LEU A 65 -11.09 -3.40 11.24
CA LEU A 65 -9.96 -3.13 12.13
C LEU A 65 -9.54 -4.40 12.88
N ALA A 66 -8.38 -4.36 13.56
CA ALA A 66 -7.88 -5.49 14.34
C ALA A 66 -8.85 -5.97 15.44
N ASN A 67 -9.75 -5.09 15.91
CA ASN A 67 -10.79 -5.40 16.89
C ASN A 67 -12.13 -5.87 16.28
N GLY A 68 -12.20 -6.10 14.97
CA GLY A 68 -13.41 -6.52 14.26
C GLY A 68 -14.34 -5.39 13.82
N LYS A 69 -14.22 -4.18 14.39
CA LYS A 69 -15.09 -3.04 14.04
C LYS A 69 -14.73 -2.45 12.68
N LYS A 70 -15.71 -1.84 12.01
CA LYS A 70 -15.50 -1.09 10.77
C LYS A 70 -14.88 0.28 11.06
N GLY A 71 -13.79 0.63 10.39
CA GLY A 71 -13.06 1.89 10.57
C GLY A 71 -12.45 2.45 9.28
N ALA A 72 -11.81 3.61 9.39
CA ALA A 72 -11.18 4.28 8.26
C ALA A 72 -9.94 3.53 7.74
N LEU A 73 -9.59 3.78 6.47
CA LEU A 73 -8.38 3.27 5.85
C LEU A 73 -7.17 4.15 6.15
N ASN A 74 -6.06 3.49 6.45
CA ASN A 74 -4.74 4.11 6.43
C ASN A 74 -4.07 3.83 5.09
N VAL A 75 -3.11 4.69 4.74
CA VAL A 75 -2.31 4.55 3.52
C VAL A 75 -0.83 4.60 3.84
N GLY A 76 -0.04 4.09 2.91
CA GLY A 76 1.42 4.18 2.94
C GLY A 76 1.97 4.05 1.52
N ALA A 77 3.20 4.51 1.33
CA ALA A 77 3.87 4.45 0.04
C ALA A 77 5.36 4.12 0.18
N VAL A 78 5.89 3.48 -0.85
CA VAL A 78 7.31 3.34 -1.11
C VAL A 78 7.62 4.02 -2.43
N LEU A 79 8.62 4.89 -2.43
CA LEU A 79 9.13 5.59 -3.59
C LEU A 79 10.58 5.14 -3.80
N ILE A 80 10.87 4.56 -4.96
CA ILE A 80 12.19 4.07 -5.34
C ILE A 80 12.72 4.99 -6.40
N LEU A 81 13.73 5.73 -5.99
CA LEU A 81 14.44 6.68 -6.82
C LEU A 81 15.69 6.01 -7.41
N PRO A 82 16.23 6.58 -8.49
CA PRO A 82 17.56 6.22 -8.97
C PRO A 82 18.59 6.42 -7.89
N GLU A 83 19.74 5.76 -8.01
CA GLU A 83 20.83 5.98 -7.07
C GLU A 83 21.22 7.46 -7.01
N ARG A 84 21.69 7.89 -5.83
CA ARG A 84 22.12 9.27 -5.51
C ARG A 84 21.01 10.32 -5.43
N PHE A 85 19.80 10.03 -5.86
CA PHE A 85 18.63 10.80 -5.42
C PHE A 85 18.35 10.49 -3.96
N GLU A 86 17.96 11.49 -3.19
CA GLU A 86 17.65 11.33 -1.77
C GLU A 86 16.54 12.29 -1.32
N LEU A 87 16.02 12.06 -0.11
CA LEU A 87 15.12 13.00 0.54
C LEU A 87 15.85 14.34 0.75
N ALA A 88 15.21 15.44 0.37
CA ALA A 88 15.79 16.76 0.57
C ALA A 88 16.02 17.05 2.06
N PRO A 89 17.18 17.62 2.43
CA PRO A 89 17.45 17.95 3.82
C PRO A 89 16.55 19.12 4.28
N PRO A 90 16.17 19.20 5.57
CA PRO A 90 15.15 20.12 6.05
C PRO A 90 15.41 21.60 5.77
N ASP A 91 16.67 22.01 5.68
CA ASP A 91 17.11 23.37 5.37
C ASP A 91 16.88 23.75 3.89
N ARG A 92 16.89 22.77 2.98
CA ARG A 92 16.66 22.96 1.54
C ARG A 92 15.18 22.94 1.14
N ILE A 93 14.28 22.54 2.05
CA ILE A 93 12.83 22.47 1.80
C ILE A 93 12.20 23.85 1.98
N SER A 94 11.49 24.33 0.95
CA SER A 94 10.80 25.62 1.00
C SER A 94 9.69 25.65 2.06
N PRO A 95 9.35 26.82 2.66
CA PRO A 95 8.30 26.92 3.66
C PRO A 95 6.95 26.35 3.20
N LYS A 96 6.55 26.68 1.96
CA LYS A 96 5.33 26.16 1.32
C LYS A 96 5.30 24.63 1.27
N MET A 97 6.44 23.99 1.00
CA MET A 97 6.53 22.53 0.95
C MET A 97 6.56 21.92 2.35
N LYS A 98 7.23 22.57 3.31
CA LYS A 98 7.22 22.17 4.74
C LYS A 98 5.81 22.09 5.31
N GLU A 99 4.92 23.01 4.94
CA GLU A 99 3.52 22.98 5.37
C GLU A 99 2.79 21.74 4.86
N LYS A 100 2.94 21.40 3.56
CA LYS A 100 2.32 20.20 2.95
C LYS A 100 2.76 18.90 3.61
N ILE A 101 4.03 18.84 4.03
CA ILE A 101 4.61 17.64 4.66
C ILE A 101 4.66 17.72 6.18
N SER A 102 4.11 18.78 6.78
CA SER A 102 4.05 18.91 8.23
C SER A 102 3.24 17.73 8.76
N ASN A 103 3.80 16.94 9.69
CA ASN A 103 3.24 15.69 10.21
C ASN A 103 3.42 14.43 9.33
N LEU A 104 4.21 14.50 8.26
CA LEU A 104 4.67 13.33 7.52
C LEU A 104 6.10 12.96 7.94
N SER A 105 6.31 11.69 8.24
CA SER A 105 7.64 11.15 8.58
C SER A 105 8.10 10.24 7.45
N PHE A 106 9.12 10.68 6.72
CA PHE A 106 9.76 9.91 5.67
C PHE A 106 10.92 9.13 6.25
N GLN A 107 11.04 7.86 5.89
CA GLN A 107 12.11 6.99 6.35
C GLN A 107 12.85 6.39 5.15
N ASN A 108 14.15 6.21 5.29
CA ASN A 108 14.90 5.40 4.35
C ASN A 108 14.57 3.93 4.59
N TYR A 109 14.37 3.16 3.52
CA TYR A 109 14.11 1.72 3.63
C TYR A 109 15.21 0.97 4.39
N ARG A 110 16.46 1.41 4.21
CA ARG A 110 17.62 1.00 5.01
C ARG A 110 18.54 2.19 5.20
N PRO A 111 19.37 2.23 6.27
CA PRO A 111 20.35 3.30 6.48
C PRO A 111 21.27 3.54 5.27
N THR A 112 21.63 2.48 4.55
CA THR A 112 22.51 2.53 3.36
C THR A 112 21.77 2.81 2.04
N LYS A 113 20.43 2.80 2.03
CA LYS A 113 19.59 2.96 0.84
C LYS A 113 18.76 4.24 0.94
N LYS A 114 19.44 5.38 0.75
CA LYS A 114 18.85 6.73 0.82
C LYS A 114 17.88 7.04 -0.32
N ASN A 115 17.99 6.32 -1.43
CA ASN A 115 17.15 6.50 -2.62
C ASN A 115 15.81 5.72 -2.55
N ILE A 116 15.59 4.94 -1.50
CA ILE A 116 14.33 4.22 -1.29
C ILE A 116 13.64 4.81 -0.07
N LEU A 117 12.56 5.54 -0.30
CA LEU A 117 11.82 6.28 0.71
C LEU A 117 10.52 5.54 1.04
N VAL A 118 10.24 5.40 2.32
CA VAL A 118 9.04 4.75 2.86
C VAL A 118 8.29 5.75 3.73
N ILE A 119 6.97 5.74 3.61
CA ILE A 119 6.07 6.51 4.47
C ILE A 119 4.81 5.72 4.81
N GLY A 120 4.31 5.93 6.02
CA GLY A 120 3.10 5.31 6.52
C GLY A 120 3.37 4.40 7.73
N PRO A 121 2.29 3.88 8.34
CA PRO A 121 0.89 4.15 8.00
C PRO A 121 0.46 5.57 8.40
N VAL A 122 -0.28 6.26 7.53
CA VAL A 122 -0.90 7.58 7.82
C VAL A 122 -2.40 7.57 7.51
N PRO A 123 -3.21 8.45 8.12
CA PRO A 123 -4.66 8.51 7.86
C PRO A 123 -4.97 8.79 6.38
N GLY A 124 -5.64 7.86 5.70
CA GLY A 124 -5.89 7.96 4.25
C GLY A 124 -6.79 9.12 3.86
N LYS A 125 -7.78 9.45 4.70
CA LYS A 125 -8.69 10.59 4.46
C LYS A 125 -7.97 11.93 4.41
N LYS A 126 -6.85 12.06 5.14
CA LYS A 126 -6.04 13.28 5.18
C LYS A 126 -4.94 13.28 4.13
N TYR A 127 -4.39 12.11 3.82
CA TYR A 127 -3.19 11.96 3.00
C TYR A 127 -3.43 11.03 1.80
N SER A 128 -4.49 11.26 1.02
CA SER A 128 -4.70 10.58 -0.27
C SER A 128 -3.64 10.96 -1.30
N GLU A 129 -3.00 12.12 -1.10
CA GLU A 129 -1.86 12.61 -1.86
C GLU A 129 -0.69 12.84 -0.90
N ILE A 130 0.48 12.33 -1.27
CA ILE A 130 1.69 12.41 -0.47
C ILE A 130 2.78 13.06 -1.31
N THR A 131 3.24 14.23 -0.90
CA THR A 131 4.32 14.97 -1.56
C THR A 131 5.66 14.57 -0.97
N PHE A 132 6.55 13.99 -1.78
CA PHE A 132 7.92 13.67 -1.42
C PHE A 132 8.86 14.81 -1.86
N PRO A 133 9.61 15.43 -0.93
CA PRO A 133 10.63 16.42 -1.27
C PRO A 133 11.92 15.71 -1.69
N ILE A 134 12.24 15.68 -2.98
CA ILE A 134 13.40 14.95 -3.50
C ILE A 134 14.49 15.91 -3.90
N LEU A 135 15.73 15.63 -3.49
CA LEU A 135 16.93 16.31 -3.96
C LEU A 135 17.53 15.54 -5.13
N SER A 136 17.68 16.19 -6.28
CA SER A 136 18.41 15.64 -7.41
C SER A 136 19.92 15.65 -7.16
N PRO A 137 20.66 14.65 -7.65
CA PRO A 137 22.11 14.64 -7.57
C PRO A 137 22.73 15.68 -8.51
N ASP A 138 24.02 15.95 -8.30
CA ASP A 138 24.81 16.82 -9.17
C ASP A 138 25.90 16.02 -9.93
N PRO A 139 25.78 15.89 -11.27
CA PRO A 139 26.80 15.24 -12.10
C PRO A 139 28.17 15.93 -12.09
N ALA A 140 28.25 17.22 -11.73
CA ALA A 140 29.52 17.93 -11.67
C ALA A 140 30.37 17.50 -10.46
N SER A 141 29.71 17.21 -9.33
CA SER A 141 30.35 16.72 -8.11
C SER A 141 30.38 15.19 -8.00
N ASN A 142 29.55 14.46 -8.77
CA ASN A 142 29.48 13.01 -8.73
C ASN A 142 29.59 12.37 -10.13
N LYS A 143 30.70 11.65 -10.37
CA LYS A 143 31.00 11.00 -11.66
C LYS A 143 30.10 9.80 -11.97
N ASP A 144 29.44 9.23 -10.97
CA ASP A 144 28.51 8.09 -11.15
C ASP A 144 27.14 8.54 -11.69
N VAL A 145 26.91 9.85 -11.81
CA VAL A 145 25.63 10.44 -12.22
C VAL A 145 25.79 11.06 -13.60
N HIS A 146 24.84 10.80 -14.48
CA HIS A 146 24.87 11.26 -15.86
C HIS A 146 23.55 11.93 -16.24
N PHE A 147 23.57 12.81 -17.25
CA PHE A 147 22.35 13.41 -17.79
C PHE A 147 21.60 12.42 -18.67
N LEU A 148 20.78 11.58 -18.03
CA LEU A 148 19.99 10.53 -18.68
C LEU A 148 18.52 10.58 -18.25
N LYS A 149 17.71 9.72 -18.88
CA LYS A 149 16.34 9.42 -18.46
C LYS A 149 16.37 8.35 -17.38
N TYR A 150 15.96 8.71 -16.18
CA TYR A 150 15.96 7.82 -15.03
C TYR A 150 14.56 7.33 -14.67
N PRO A 151 14.35 6.03 -14.42
CA PRO A 151 13.06 5.53 -13.96
C PRO A 151 12.83 5.84 -12.47
N ILE A 152 11.61 6.22 -12.11
CA ILE A 152 11.12 6.22 -10.72
C ILE A 152 9.99 5.21 -10.58
N TYR A 153 10.07 4.40 -9.53
CA TYR A 153 9.04 3.41 -9.22
C TYR A 153 8.31 3.77 -7.93
N VAL A 154 7.01 3.55 -7.92
CA VAL A 154 6.16 3.76 -6.75
C VAL A 154 5.36 2.51 -6.44
N GLY A 155 5.22 2.23 -5.15
CA GLY A 155 4.23 1.29 -4.61
C GLY A 155 3.39 1.99 -3.56
N GLY A 156 2.07 2.03 -3.74
CA GLY A 156 1.13 2.56 -2.75
C GLY A 156 0.26 1.45 -2.16
N ASN A 157 0.07 1.47 -0.84
CA ASN A 157 -0.85 0.58 -0.14
C ASN A 157 -1.96 1.37 0.55
N ARG A 158 -3.16 0.77 0.60
CA ARG A 158 -4.31 1.26 1.39
C ARG A 158 -4.93 0.11 2.17
N GLY A 159 -5.36 0.40 3.39
CA GLY A 159 -5.98 -0.60 4.26
C GLY A 159 -4.99 -1.63 4.81
N ARG A 160 -5.54 -2.65 5.47
CA ARG A 160 -4.80 -3.72 6.16
C ARG A 160 -4.48 -4.90 5.24
N GLY A 161 -3.35 -5.55 5.51
CA GLY A 161 -2.95 -6.78 4.82
C GLY A 161 -3.79 -8.00 5.21
N GLN A 162 -3.75 -8.99 4.33
CA GLN A 162 -4.43 -10.28 4.47
C GLN A 162 -3.62 -11.29 5.30
N ILE A 163 -2.29 -11.17 5.29
CA ILE A 163 -1.35 -12.13 5.87
C ILE A 163 -0.32 -11.39 6.72
N TYR A 164 -0.03 -11.90 7.91
CA TYR A 164 1.01 -11.41 8.80
C TYR A 164 2.40 -11.95 8.41
N PRO A 165 3.50 -11.33 8.88
CA PRO A 165 4.86 -11.78 8.55
C PRO A 165 5.19 -13.23 8.96
N ASP A 166 4.47 -13.78 9.93
CA ASP A 166 4.57 -15.16 10.39
C ASP A 166 3.82 -16.17 9.49
N GLY A 167 3.14 -15.68 8.44
CA GLY A 167 2.34 -16.49 7.52
C GLY A 167 0.88 -16.68 7.96
N ASN A 168 0.51 -16.23 9.16
CA ASN A 168 -0.86 -16.38 9.65
C ASN A 168 -1.82 -15.40 8.97
N LYS A 169 -3.05 -15.85 8.76
CA LYS A 169 -4.13 -15.03 8.19
C LYS A 169 -4.55 -13.93 9.17
N SER A 170 -4.75 -12.71 8.67
CA SER A 170 -5.38 -11.63 9.42
C SER A 170 -6.91 -11.75 9.39
N ASN A 171 -7.61 -11.04 10.27
CA ASN A 171 -9.07 -10.92 10.19
C ASN A 171 -9.56 -10.04 9.02
N ASN A 172 -8.67 -9.63 8.12
CA ASN A 172 -8.98 -8.94 6.87
C ASN A 172 -8.65 -9.83 5.66
N THR A 173 -9.11 -11.08 5.70
CA THR A 173 -9.06 -12.03 4.58
C THR A 173 -10.34 -12.87 4.50
N VAL A 174 -10.48 -13.61 3.40
CA VAL A 174 -11.51 -14.65 3.24
C VAL A 174 -11.07 -15.89 4.01
N TYR A 175 -12.02 -16.45 4.77
CA TYR A 175 -11.86 -17.74 5.45
C TYR A 175 -12.66 -18.80 4.68
N ASN A 176 -11.99 -19.90 4.35
CA ASN A 176 -12.55 -21.00 3.60
C ASN A 176 -12.76 -22.20 4.52
N ALA A 177 -13.69 -23.06 4.15
CA ALA A 177 -13.95 -24.33 4.83
C ALA A 177 -12.73 -25.26 4.73
N THR A 178 -12.30 -25.80 5.87
CA THR A 178 -11.18 -26.75 5.92
C THR A 178 -11.57 -28.17 5.51
N ALA A 179 -12.87 -28.46 5.45
CA ALA A 179 -13.42 -29.75 5.03
C ALA A 179 -14.72 -29.56 4.24
N ALA A 180 -15.06 -30.55 3.42
CA ALA A 180 -16.41 -30.67 2.86
C ALA A 180 -17.34 -31.33 3.88
N GLY A 181 -18.64 -31.01 3.85
CA GLY A 181 -19.60 -31.61 4.77
C GLY A 181 -20.86 -30.78 4.94
N ILE A 182 -21.55 -30.99 6.06
CA ILE A 182 -22.74 -30.24 6.48
C ILE A 182 -22.35 -29.37 7.68
N VAL A 183 -22.71 -28.09 7.65
CA VAL A 183 -22.54 -27.19 8.80
C VAL A 183 -23.49 -27.61 9.91
N SER A 184 -22.99 -28.28 10.95
CA SER A 184 -23.82 -28.83 12.02
C SER A 184 -24.08 -27.85 13.14
N LYS A 185 -23.18 -26.87 13.35
CA LYS A 185 -23.31 -25.87 14.41
C LYS A 185 -22.52 -24.61 14.11
N ILE A 186 -23.11 -23.45 14.43
CA ILE A 186 -22.45 -22.15 14.37
C ILE A 186 -22.58 -21.46 15.73
N ILE A 187 -21.45 -21.24 16.41
CA ILE A 187 -21.40 -20.56 17.71
C ILE A 187 -20.78 -19.18 17.53
N ARG A 188 -21.53 -18.12 17.87
CA ARG A 188 -20.98 -16.77 17.99
C ARG A 188 -20.28 -16.60 19.33
N LYS A 189 -18.98 -16.30 19.31
CA LYS A 189 -18.18 -16.02 20.51
C LYS A 189 -18.40 -14.59 21.02
N GLU A 190 -18.12 -14.37 22.30
CA GLU A 190 -18.29 -13.08 22.99
C GLU A 190 -17.56 -11.90 22.32
N LYS A 191 -16.47 -12.17 21.59
CA LYS A 191 -15.69 -11.15 20.86
C LYS A 191 -16.10 -10.98 19.40
N GLU A 192 -17.31 -11.36 19.01
CA GLU A 192 -17.83 -11.33 17.63
C GLU A 192 -17.13 -12.25 16.61
N GLY A 193 -16.37 -13.23 17.09
CA GLY A 193 -15.85 -14.32 16.25
C GLY A 193 -16.85 -15.48 16.14
N TYR A 194 -16.53 -16.47 15.29
CA TYR A 194 -17.36 -17.65 15.08
C TYR A 194 -16.57 -18.94 15.26
N GLU A 195 -17.25 -19.96 15.76
CA GLU A 195 -16.86 -21.37 15.65
C GLU A 195 -17.88 -22.08 14.78
N ILE A 196 -17.40 -22.70 13.70
CA ILE A 196 -18.23 -23.46 12.77
C ILE A 196 -17.82 -24.91 12.86
N THR A 197 -18.77 -25.77 13.23
CA THR A 197 -18.60 -27.22 13.20
C THR A 197 -19.10 -27.74 11.86
N ILE A 198 -18.23 -28.40 11.12
CA ILE A 198 -18.51 -29.05 9.84
C ILE A 198 -18.46 -30.55 10.11
N THR A 199 -19.54 -31.26 9.79
CA THR A 199 -19.62 -32.71 9.93
C THR A 199 -19.51 -33.33 8.54
N ASP A 200 -18.53 -34.20 8.35
CA ASP A 200 -18.40 -34.99 7.13
C ASP A 200 -19.63 -35.89 6.98
N ALA A 201 -20.23 -35.88 5.79
CA ALA A 201 -21.45 -36.62 5.50
C ALA A 201 -21.21 -38.13 5.34
N LEU A 202 -19.96 -38.57 5.14
CA LEU A 202 -19.59 -39.95 4.85
C LEU A 202 -19.20 -40.74 6.11
N ASP A 203 -18.39 -40.15 6.99
CA ASP A 203 -17.85 -40.84 8.18
C ASP A 203 -18.26 -40.21 9.52
N GLY A 204 -18.97 -39.08 9.50
CA GLY A 204 -19.43 -38.36 10.69
C GLY A 204 -18.32 -37.62 11.45
N HIS A 205 -17.11 -37.55 10.90
CA HIS A 205 -16.01 -36.81 11.50
C HIS A 205 -16.34 -35.31 11.56
N GLN A 206 -15.99 -34.67 12.67
CA GLN A 206 -16.24 -33.24 12.86
C GLN A 206 -14.96 -32.43 12.78
N VAL A 207 -14.99 -31.35 12.00
CA VAL A 207 -13.93 -30.35 11.92
C VAL A 207 -14.48 -29.03 12.44
N VAL A 208 -13.66 -28.30 13.20
CA VAL A 208 -14.06 -27.01 13.78
C VAL A 208 -13.21 -25.90 13.19
N ASP A 209 -13.86 -25.01 12.46
CA ASP A 209 -13.25 -23.81 11.90
C ASP A 209 -13.47 -22.62 12.86
N ILE A 210 -12.36 -21.99 13.27
CA ILE A 210 -12.36 -20.83 14.17
C ILE A 210 -12.08 -19.57 13.36
N ILE A 211 -13.00 -18.60 13.49
CA ILE A 211 -12.99 -17.39 12.69
C ILE A 211 -12.91 -16.18 13.62
N PRO A 212 -11.91 -15.29 13.44
CA PRO A 212 -11.79 -14.09 14.25
C PRO A 212 -12.87 -13.07 13.90
N PRO A 213 -13.07 -12.03 14.72
CA PRO A 213 -14.10 -11.03 14.47
C PRO A 213 -13.82 -10.16 13.24
N GLY A 214 -14.91 -9.80 12.55
CA GLY A 214 -14.92 -8.83 11.47
C GLY A 214 -15.44 -9.35 10.11
N PRO A 215 -15.07 -10.55 9.65
CA PRO A 215 -15.66 -11.16 8.46
C PRO A 215 -17.16 -11.43 8.65
N GLU A 216 -17.94 -11.33 7.57
CA GLU A 216 -19.38 -11.59 7.58
C GLU A 216 -19.67 -13.03 7.14
N LEU A 217 -20.46 -13.75 7.93
CA LEU A 217 -20.80 -15.16 7.71
C LEU A 217 -21.66 -15.31 6.45
N LEU A 218 -21.30 -16.25 5.57
CA LEU A 218 -22.03 -16.53 4.32
C LEU A 218 -22.88 -17.80 4.36
N VAL A 219 -22.65 -18.67 5.36
CA VAL A 219 -23.27 -19.99 5.44
C VAL A 219 -24.24 -20.09 6.61
N SER A 220 -25.17 -21.03 6.52
CA SER A 220 -26.16 -21.31 7.58
C SER A 220 -26.01 -22.73 8.14
N GLU A 221 -26.53 -22.97 9.34
CA GLU A 221 -26.65 -24.34 9.87
C GLU A 221 -27.51 -25.22 8.95
N GLY A 222 -27.10 -26.47 8.75
CA GLY A 222 -27.72 -27.42 7.83
C GLY A 222 -27.26 -27.30 6.38
N GLU A 223 -26.46 -26.28 6.02
CA GLU A 223 -25.95 -26.10 4.66
C GLU A 223 -24.85 -27.12 4.33
N SER A 224 -24.90 -27.67 3.12
CA SER A 224 -23.81 -28.49 2.58
C SER A 224 -22.77 -27.61 1.90
N ILE A 225 -21.52 -27.77 2.30
CA ILE A 225 -20.38 -26.98 1.83
C ILE A 225 -19.27 -27.87 1.27
N LYS A 226 -18.50 -27.35 0.32
CA LYS A 226 -17.34 -28.03 -0.26
C LYS A 226 -16.05 -27.61 0.44
N LEU A 227 -15.02 -28.45 0.32
CA LEU A 227 -13.65 -28.07 0.69
C LEU A 227 -13.27 -26.77 -0.05
N ASP A 228 -12.59 -25.88 0.66
CA ASP A 228 -12.17 -24.56 0.18
C ASP A 228 -13.31 -23.59 -0.21
N GLN A 229 -14.58 -23.95 0.04
CA GLN A 229 -15.69 -23.02 -0.14
C GLN A 229 -15.56 -21.84 0.84
N PRO A 230 -15.73 -20.59 0.38
CA PRO A 230 -15.73 -19.42 1.26
C PRO A 230 -16.85 -19.51 2.31
N LEU A 231 -16.47 -19.47 3.59
CA LEU A 231 -17.39 -19.42 4.72
C LEU A 231 -17.77 -17.98 5.08
N PHE A 232 -16.91 -17.02 4.74
CA PHE A 232 -17.07 -15.61 5.09
C PHE A 232 -16.65 -14.69 3.94
N LEU A 233 -17.32 -13.54 3.83
CA LEU A 233 -16.93 -12.47 2.92
C LEU A 233 -16.11 -11.40 3.64
N LEU A 234 -15.10 -10.90 2.93
CA LEU A 234 -14.38 -9.70 3.32
C LEU A 234 -15.26 -8.46 3.06
N ILE A 235 -15.70 -7.77 4.11
CA ILE A 235 -16.49 -6.53 3.96
C ILE A 235 -15.61 -5.32 3.57
N THR A 236 -14.29 -5.46 3.53
CA THR A 236 -13.45 -4.39 2.99
C THR A 236 -13.75 -4.28 1.50
N TYR A 237 -14.21 -3.10 1.06
CA TYR A 237 -14.64 -2.73 -0.30
C TYR A 237 -16.13 -2.93 -0.67
N ILE A 238 -17.07 -2.96 0.29
CA ILE A 238 -18.51 -2.92 -0.03
C ILE A 238 -19.15 -1.63 0.51
N TYR A 239 -19.87 -0.98 -0.41
CA TYR A 239 -20.59 0.30 -0.41
C TYR A 239 -19.82 1.48 -1.00
#